data_AF-A0A961IFQ2-F1
#
_entry.id   AF-A0A961IFQ2-F1
#
_cell.length_a   1.000
_cell.length_b   1.000
_cell.length_c   1.000
_cell.angle_alpha   90.00
_cell.angle_beta   90.00
_cell.angle_gamma   90.00
#
_symmetry.space_group_name_H-M   'P 1'
#
loop_
_entity.id
_entity.type
_entity.pdbx_description
1 polymer ?
#
loop_
_entity_poly.entity_id
_entity_poly.type
_entity_poly.pdbx_seq_one_letter_code
_entity_poly.pdbx_strand_id
1 'polypeptide(L)'
;RSGRLPVLVLLHNGLLAPGPARLDRSEQFVFGSREEDELFERMVSAVGKTPGDFHFQEYTACHFNADRSLPEDWNERGRNCLTHLNDTIVRENIRLLLVTGPAAVLLLGEEKAHAMATGGEGIRLPLGDGEIPAMAIRSPAALLALENKRRRAGERGNESAYKQIVGQEKVIKKSIVSALRQALQAVE
;
A
#
# COMPACT_ATOMS: atom_id res chain seq x y z
N ARG A 1 -12.33 5.54 2.87
CA ARG A 1 -12.87 5.29 4.23
C ARG A 1 -12.17 6.24 5.20
N SER A 2 -12.89 6.88 6.11
CA SER A 2 -12.28 7.85 7.05
C SER A 2 -11.76 7.18 8.31
N GLY A 3 -10.65 7.69 8.83
CA GLY A 3 -10.00 7.26 10.07
C GLY A 3 -9.96 8.37 11.12
N ARG A 4 -9.18 8.16 12.18
CA ARG A 4 -9.02 9.11 13.30
C ARG A 4 -7.68 9.83 13.29
N LEU A 5 -6.64 9.17 12.81
CA LEU A 5 -5.30 9.74 12.70
C LEU A 5 -5.16 10.47 11.36
N PRO A 6 -4.34 11.53 11.27
CA PRO A 6 -4.07 12.24 10.03
C PRO A 6 -3.12 11.44 9.10
N VAL A 7 -3.38 10.14 8.94
CA VAL A 7 -2.60 9.21 8.12
C VAL A 7 -3.53 8.58 7.09
N LEU A 8 -3.18 8.74 5.82
CA LEU A 8 -3.90 8.16 4.69
C LEU A 8 -3.12 6.97 4.13
N VAL A 9 -3.75 5.81 4.17
CA VAL A 9 -3.30 4.61 3.47
C VAL A 9 -3.75 4.69 2.03
N LEU A 10 -2.78 4.89 1.14
CA LEU A 10 -3.00 4.93 -0.29
C LEU A 10 -2.73 3.52 -0.85
N LEU A 11 -3.76 2.91 -1.43
CA LEU A 11 -3.71 1.52 -1.87
C LEU A 11 -4.13 1.34 -3.32
N HIS A 12 -3.76 0.21 -3.90
CA HIS A 12 -4.28 -0.18 -5.20
C HIS A 12 -4.62 -1.67 -5.25
N ASN A 13 -5.91 -1.97 -5.42
CA ASN A 13 -6.45 -3.33 -5.45
C ASN A 13 -6.49 -3.95 -6.86
N GLY A 14 -6.25 -3.14 -7.89
CA GLY A 14 -6.18 -3.59 -9.28
C GLY A 14 -4.94 -4.43 -9.59
N LEU A 15 -4.96 -5.05 -10.77
CA LEU A 15 -3.81 -5.79 -11.29
C LEU A 15 -2.87 -4.82 -12.01
N LEU A 16 -1.59 -4.83 -11.64
CA LEU A 16 -0.54 -4.13 -12.38
C LEU A 16 -0.11 -4.88 -13.66
N ALA A 17 -0.44 -6.16 -13.76
CA ALA A 17 -0.08 -7.03 -14.89
C ALA A 17 -1.36 -7.60 -15.54
N PRO A 18 -1.32 -7.93 -16.85
CA PRO A 18 -2.46 -8.52 -17.54
C PRO A 18 -2.95 -9.79 -16.82
N GLY A 19 -4.24 -9.85 -16.55
CA GLY A 19 -4.88 -10.97 -15.87
C GLY A 19 -6.39 -10.80 -15.85
N PRO A 20 -7.14 -11.82 -15.40
CA PRO A 20 -8.59 -11.73 -15.34
C PRO A 20 -9.00 -10.58 -14.42
N ALA A 21 -9.95 -9.76 -14.89
CA ALA A 21 -10.51 -8.67 -14.12
C ALA A 21 -11.02 -9.22 -12.77
N ARG A 22 -10.60 -8.58 -11.67
CA ARG A 22 -11.12 -8.90 -10.35
C ARG A 22 -12.48 -8.25 -10.18
N LEU A 23 -13.41 -8.98 -9.56
CA LEU A 23 -14.66 -8.39 -9.10
C LEU A 23 -14.34 -7.29 -8.09
N ASP A 24 -14.98 -6.13 -8.26
CA ASP A 24 -14.90 -5.06 -7.28
C ASP A 24 -15.57 -5.52 -5.97
N ARG A 25 -14.82 -5.45 -4.87
CA ARG A 25 -15.24 -5.82 -3.52
C ARG A 25 -14.92 -4.72 -2.51
N SER A 26 -14.69 -3.49 -2.97
CA SER A 26 -14.30 -2.34 -2.15
C SER A 26 -15.33 -1.95 -1.07
N GLU A 27 -16.60 -2.30 -1.28
CA GLU A 27 -17.65 -2.17 -0.26
C GLU A 27 -17.50 -3.18 0.88
N GLN A 28 -16.95 -4.36 0.60
CA GLN A 28 -16.80 -5.45 1.57
C GLN A 28 -15.45 -5.39 2.29
N PHE A 29 -14.38 -5.10 1.55
CA PHE A 29 -13.00 -5.16 2.04
C PHE A 29 -12.25 -3.86 1.71
N VAL A 30 -11.29 -3.49 2.54
CA VAL A 30 -10.40 -2.36 2.23
C VAL A 30 -9.42 -2.78 1.14
N PHE A 31 -8.80 -3.93 1.35
CA PHE A 31 -7.90 -4.59 0.43
C PHE A 31 -8.67 -5.62 -0.42
N GLY A 32 -8.00 -6.27 -1.37
CA GLY A 32 -8.67 -7.13 -2.35
C GLY A 32 -9.38 -8.38 -1.77
N SER A 33 -9.20 -8.68 -0.49
CA SER A 33 -9.75 -9.86 0.19
C SER A 33 -9.80 -9.70 1.72
N ARG A 34 -10.57 -10.57 2.40
CA ARG A 34 -10.59 -10.64 3.87
C ARG A 34 -9.22 -10.96 4.44
N GLU A 35 -8.48 -11.89 3.84
CA GLU A 35 -7.16 -12.27 4.32
C GLU A 35 -6.17 -11.10 4.26
N GLU A 36 -6.31 -10.21 3.27
CA GLU A 36 -5.51 -8.99 3.16
C GLU A 36 -5.85 -7.98 4.26
N ASP A 37 -7.15 -7.76 4.54
CA ASP A 37 -7.62 -6.91 5.65
C ASP A 37 -7.12 -7.41 7.01
N GLU A 38 -7.27 -8.72 7.29
CA GLU A 38 -6.80 -9.35 8.53
C GLU A 38 -5.27 -9.25 8.69
N LEU A 39 -4.53 -9.36 7.58
CA LEU A 39 -3.09 -9.20 7.62
C LEU A 39 -2.69 -7.75 7.92
N PHE A 40 -3.36 -6.78 7.30
CA PHE A 40 -3.14 -5.37 7.59
C PHE A 40 -3.44 -5.05 9.05
N GLU A 41 -4.54 -5.59 9.60
CA GLU A 41 -4.88 -5.48 11.01
C GLU A 41 -3.75 -5.97 11.93
N ARG A 42 -3.16 -7.14 11.64
CA ARG A 42 -2.01 -7.65 12.40
C ARG A 42 -0.80 -6.72 12.34
N MET A 43 -0.55 -6.09 11.19
CA MET A 43 0.58 -5.16 11.02
C MET A 43 0.41 -3.90 11.88
N VAL A 44 -0.77 -3.27 11.84
CA VAL A 44 -1.01 -2.04 12.60
C VAL A 44 -1.21 -2.32 14.09
N SER A 45 -1.73 -3.49 14.46
CA SER A 45 -1.81 -3.93 15.86
C SER A 45 -0.43 -4.05 16.51
N ALA A 46 0.62 -4.40 15.75
CA ALA A 46 1.99 -4.47 16.25
C ALA A 46 2.57 -3.11 16.70
N VAL A 47 1.91 -2.01 16.33
CA VAL A 47 2.22 -0.64 16.76
C VAL A 47 1.09 -0.03 17.62
N GLY A 48 0.19 -0.86 18.16
CA GLY A 48 -0.88 -0.42 19.05
C GLY A 48 -2.00 0.36 18.35
N LYS A 49 -2.17 0.18 17.03
CA LYS A 49 -3.23 0.82 16.24
C LYS A 49 -4.19 -0.22 15.67
N THR A 50 -5.33 0.24 15.21
CA THR A 50 -6.38 -0.53 14.53
C THR A 50 -6.58 -0.01 13.10
N PRO A 51 -7.14 -0.80 12.18
CA PRO A 51 -7.45 -0.29 10.83
C PRO A 51 -8.31 0.98 10.86
N GLY A 52 -9.27 1.09 11.78
CA GLY A 52 -10.13 2.27 11.93
C GLY A 52 -9.41 3.55 12.39
N ASP A 53 -8.13 3.47 12.73
CA ASP A 53 -7.31 4.66 12.99
C ASP A 53 -6.87 5.37 11.70
N PHE A 54 -6.84 4.66 10.57
CA PHE A 54 -6.29 5.17 9.32
C PHE A 54 -7.38 5.56 8.32
N HIS A 55 -7.13 6.61 7.53
CA HIS A 55 -7.94 6.86 6.34
C HIS A 55 -7.47 5.92 5.23
N PHE A 56 -8.37 5.56 4.31
CA PHE A 56 -8.05 4.71 3.16
C PHE A 56 -8.59 5.34 1.88
N GLN A 57 -7.73 5.35 0.87
CA GLN A 57 -8.09 5.77 -0.49
C GLN A 57 -7.47 4.81 -1.49
N GLU A 58 -8.28 4.32 -2.42
CA GLU A 58 -7.82 3.65 -3.63
C GLU A 58 -7.19 4.71 -4.54
N TYR A 59 -5.93 4.54 -4.90
CA TYR A 59 -5.19 5.48 -5.74
C TYR A 59 -5.83 5.59 -7.12
N THR A 60 -6.23 4.46 -7.69
CA THR A 60 -6.98 4.40 -8.95
C THR A 60 -8.48 4.42 -8.68
N ALA A 61 -9.03 5.49 -8.09
CA ALA A 61 -10.44 5.80 -8.31
C ALA A 61 -10.75 6.05 -9.81
N CYS A 62 -9.69 6.18 -10.61
CA CYS A 62 -9.66 6.24 -12.06
C CYS A 62 -9.83 4.81 -12.63
N HIS A 63 -11.07 4.31 -12.78
CA HIS A 63 -11.34 3.07 -13.54
C HIS A 63 -10.71 3.18 -14.93
N PHE A 64 -9.83 2.22 -15.24
CA PHE A 64 -9.04 2.25 -16.47
C PHE A 64 -9.39 1.08 -17.38
N ASN A 65 -9.50 1.36 -18.68
CA ASN A 65 -9.56 0.33 -19.71
C ASN A 65 -8.36 0.52 -20.63
N ALA A 66 -7.37 -0.37 -20.48
CA ALA A 66 -6.13 -0.34 -21.24
C ALA A 66 -6.33 -0.54 -22.74
N ASP A 67 -7.44 -1.17 -23.12
CA ASP A 67 -7.74 -1.45 -24.52
C ASP A 67 -8.38 -0.25 -25.24
N ARG A 68 -8.72 0.83 -24.52
CA ARG A 68 -9.53 1.95 -25.06
C ARG A 68 -8.98 3.35 -24.83
N SER A 69 -7.86 3.53 -24.13
CA SER A 69 -7.39 4.85 -23.71
C SER A 69 -6.16 5.31 -24.50
N LEU A 70 -6.14 6.57 -24.95
CA LEU A 70 -5.02 7.22 -25.67
C LEU A 70 -4.00 7.83 -24.69
N PRO A 71 -2.74 8.08 -25.10
CA PRO A 71 -1.70 8.70 -24.26
C PRO A 71 -2.12 10.02 -23.59
N GLU A 72 -2.92 10.86 -24.23
CA GLU A 72 -3.41 12.10 -23.60
C GLU A 72 -4.39 11.83 -22.45
N ASP A 73 -5.24 10.79 -22.60
CA ASP A 73 -6.17 10.36 -21.54
C ASP A 73 -5.42 9.92 -20.28
N TRP A 74 -4.23 9.33 -20.45
CA TRP A 74 -3.36 8.93 -19.34
C TRP A 74 -2.85 10.13 -18.55
N ASN A 75 -2.39 11.17 -19.25
CA ASN A 75 -1.85 12.38 -18.60
C ASN A 75 -2.94 13.20 -17.91
N GLU A 76 -4.11 13.34 -18.52
CA GLU A 76 -5.24 14.06 -17.91
C GLU A 76 -5.78 13.31 -16.69
N ARG A 77 -5.93 11.99 -16.76
CA ARG A 77 -6.45 11.21 -15.65
C ARG A 77 -5.44 11.06 -14.51
N GLY A 78 -4.14 10.94 -14.82
CA GLY A 78 -3.09 11.01 -13.80
C GLY A 78 -3.16 12.30 -12.98
N ARG A 79 -3.39 13.44 -13.64
CA ARG A 79 -3.65 14.72 -12.95
C ARG A 79 -4.89 14.65 -12.07
N ASN A 80 -5.99 14.07 -12.55
CA ASN A 80 -7.22 13.93 -11.77
C ASN A 80 -7.04 13.06 -10.52
N CYS A 81 -6.31 11.94 -10.61
CA CYS A 81 -6.08 11.08 -9.44
C CYS A 81 -5.26 11.85 -8.36
N LEU A 82 -4.29 12.68 -8.77
CA LEU A 82 -3.54 13.56 -7.86
C LEU A 82 -4.40 14.68 -7.26
N THR A 83 -5.29 15.29 -8.04
CA THR A 83 -6.25 16.28 -7.55
C THR A 83 -7.15 15.68 -6.47
N HIS A 84 -7.73 14.50 -6.70
CA HIS A 84 -8.58 13.82 -5.71
C HIS A 84 -7.82 13.42 -4.44
N LEU A 85 -6.55 13.02 -4.58
CA LEU A 85 -5.67 12.78 -3.44
C LEU A 85 -5.44 14.07 -2.65
N ASN A 86 -5.14 15.19 -3.33
CA ASN A 86 -4.95 16.48 -2.70
C ASN A 86 -6.21 16.97 -1.97
N ASP A 87 -7.39 16.84 -2.60
CA ASP A 87 -8.66 17.18 -1.97
C ASP A 87 -8.92 16.39 -0.69
N THR A 88 -8.56 15.09 -0.70
CA THR A 88 -8.68 14.23 0.48
C THR A 88 -7.69 14.63 1.56
N ILE A 89 -6.45 14.97 1.19
CA ILE A 89 -5.44 15.47 2.13
C ILE A 89 -5.93 16.73 2.84
N VAL A 90 -6.43 17.71 2.09
CA VAL A 90 -6.92 18.97 2.65
C VAL A 90 -8.17 18.73 3.50
N ARG A 91 -9.16 18.00 2.98
CA ARG A 91 -10.45 17.77 3.66
C ARG A 91 -10.30 17.01 4.97
N GLU A 92 -9.47 15.98 4.99
CA GLU A 92 -9.27 15.12 6.17
C GLU A 92 -8.05 15.53 7.02
N ASN A 93 -7.39 16.66 6.67
CA ASN A 93 -6.19 17.17 7.34
C ASN A 93 -5.08 16.11 7.47
N ILE A 94 -4.82 15.39 6.37
CA ILE A 94 -3.81 14.33 6.33
C ILE A 94 -2.42 14.95 6.42
N ARG A 95 -1.58 14.40 7.28
CA ARG A 95 -0.19 14.82 7.53
C ARG A 95 0.84 13.80 7.06
N LEU A 96 0.39 12.60 6.70
CA LEU A 96 1.26 11.52 6.24
C LEU A 96 0.53 10.59 5.28
N LEU A 97 1.23 10.19 4.21
CA LEU A 97 0.81 9.10 3.32
C LEU A 97 1.54 7.80 3.65
N LEU A 98 0.78 6.71 3.80
CA LEU A 98 1.28 5.35 3.83
C LEU A 98 0.90 4.66 2.51
N VAL A 99 1.83 4.58 1.58
CA VAL A 99 1.57 4.09 0.22
C VAL A 99 1.91 2.61 0.14
N THR A 100 0.93 1.79 -0.23
CA THR A 100 1.13 0.33 -0.33
C THR A 100 1.62 -0.07 -1.72
N GLY A 101 2.43 -1.14 -1.76
CA GLY A 101 3.12 -1.69 -2.94
C GLY A 101 2.61 -1.23 -4.31
N PRO A 102 1.44 -1.71 -4.80
CA PRO A 102 0.99 -1.36 -6.14
C PRO A 102 0.72 0.14 -6.37
N ALA A 103 0.16 0.84 -5.38
CA ALA A 103 -0.01 2.28 -5.45
C ALA A 103 1.34 3.01 -5.45
N ALA A 104 2.33 2.50 -4.70
CA ALA A 104 3.68 3.08 -4.69
C ALA A 104 4.37 2.92 -6.04
N VAL A 105 4.19 1.78 -6.72
CA VAL A 105 4.71 1.56 -8.08
C VAL A 105 4.06 2.54 -9.07
N LEU A 106 2.73 2.70 -9.01
CA LEU A 106 2.01 3.63 -9.89
C LEU A 106 2.38 5.10 -9.65
N LEU A 107 2.69 5.47 -8.40
CA LEU A 107 3.01 6.84 -8.02
C LEU A 107 4.48 7.20 -8.21
N LEU A 108 5.41 6.26 -7.97
CA LEU A 108 6.85 6.53 -7.85
C LEU A 108 7.71 5.76 -8.87
N GLY A 109 7.14 4.80 -9.58
CA GLY A 109 7.88 3.81 -10.36
C GLY A 109 8.40 2.65 -9.51
N GLU A 110 8.72 1.54 -10.18
CA GLU A 110 9.06 0.27 -9.54
C GLU A 110 10.32 0.33 -8.66
N GLU A 111 11.43 0.88 -9.19
CA GLU A 111 12.71 0.95 -8.45
C GLU A 111 12.57 1.74 -7.15
N LYS A 112 11.99 2.95 -7.24
CA LYS A 112 11.83 3.83 -6.07
C LYS A 112 10.85 3.25 -5.05
N ALA A 113 9.75 2.67 -5.50
CA ALA A 113 8.79 2.00 -4.62
C ALA A 113 9.46 0.83 -3.87
N HIS A 114 10.31 0.04 -4.56
CA HIS A 114 11.01 -1.08 -3.94
C HIS A 114 12.06 -0.63 -2.93
N ALA A 115 12.85 0.38 -3.27
CA ALA A 115 13.87 0.96 -2.38
C ALA A 115 13.23 1.48 -1.09
N MET A 116 12.13 2.25 -1.20
CA MET A 116 11.42 2.76 -0.03
C MET A 116 10.79 1.66 0.82
N ALA A 117 10.13 0.67 0.19
CA ALA A 117 9.49 -0.43 0.91
C ALA A 117 10.47 -1.38 1.62
N THR A 118 11.77 -1.29 1.30
CA THR A 118 12.82 -2.11 1.92
C THR A 118 13.68 -1.31 2.91
N GLY A 119 14.09 -0.10 2.53
CA GLY A 119 14.92 0.80 3.34
C GLY A 119 14.17 1.56 4.42
N GLY A 120 12.85 1.73 4.30
CA GLY A 120 12.05 2.49 5.26
C GLY A 120 12.25 4.01 5.16
N GLU A 121 12.94 4.48 4.13
CA GLU A 121 13.13 5.91 3.89
C GLU A 121 11.80 6.55 3.43
N GLY A 122 11.40 7.60 4.14
CA GLY A 122 10.29 8.46 3.74
C GLY A 122 10.72 9.48 2.68
N ILE A 123 9.78 9.93 1.87
CA ILE A 123 9.96 11.04 0.92
C ILE A 123 8.96 12.14 1.23
N ARG A 124 9.17 13.30 0.62
CA ARG A 124 8.16 14.33 0.52
C ARG A 124 7.57 14.30 -0.88
N LEU A 125 6.26 14.16 -0.96
CA LEU A 125 5.52 14.15 -2.21
C LEU A 125 4.96 15.52 -2.51
N PRO A 126 5.30 16.13 -3.66
CA PRO A 126 4.68 17.37 -4.09
C PRO A 126 3.22 17.08 -4.45
N LEU A 127 2.29 17.73 -3.76
CA LEU A 127 0.85 17.65 -4.02
C LEU A 127 0.24 19.05 -3.87
N GLY A 128 -0.37 19.54 -4.95
CA GLY A 128 -0.82 20.93 -5.03
C GLY A 128 0.34 21.90 -4.85
N ASP A 129 0.15 22.89 -3.98
CA ASP A 129 1.15 23.92 -3.64
C ASP A 129 2.06 23.50 -2.47
N GLY A 130 1.94 22.26 -1.98
CA GLY A 130 2.64 21.79 -0.79
C GLY A 130 3.36 20.46 -0.99
N GLU A 131 3.97 20.00 0.10
CA GLU A 131 4.60 18.70 0.19
C GLU A 131 4.00 17.91 1.35
N ILE A 132 3.70 16.64 1.11
CA ILE A 132 3.26 15.72 2.17
C ILE A 132 4.33 14.64 2.42
N PRO A 133 4.70 14.37 3.68
CA PRO A 133 5.48 13.20 4.03
C PRO A 133 4.79 11.92 3.53
N ALA A 134 5.57 11.00 2.97
CA ALA A 134 5.07 9.74 2.46
C ALA A 134 6.07 8.61 2.70
N MET A 135 5.55 7.43 3.03
CA MET A 135 6.32 6.21 3.20
C MET A 135 5.72 5.10 2.37
N ALA A 136 6.56 4.28 1.73
CA ALA A 136 6.10 3.11 1.02
C ALA A 136 6.24 1.88 1.91
N ILE A 137 5.21 1.03 1.94
CA ILE A 137 5.26 -0.28 2.58
C ILE A 137 4.84 -1.38 1.61
N ARG A 138 5.31 -2.60 1.85
CA ARG A 138 4.79 -3.75 1.09
C ARG A 138 3.29 -3.91 1.35
N SER A 139 2.56 -4.27 0.31
CA SER A 139 1.11 -4.49 0.41
C SER A 139 0.80 -5.80 1.16
N PRO A 140 -0.39 -5.90 1.79
CA PRO A 140 -0.87 -7.15 2.37
C PRO A 140 -0.85 -8.32 1.36
N ALA A 141 -1.24 -8.09 0.12
CA ALA A 141 -1.18 -9.10 -0.94
C ALA A 141 0.23 -9.70 -1.15
N ALA A 142 1.27 -8.85 -1.16
CA ALA A 142 2.65 -9.29 -1.34
C ALA A 142 3.16 -10.13 -0.16
N LEU A 143 2.73 -9.79 1.05
CA LEU A 143 3.03 -10.54 2.27
C LEU A 143 2.29 -11.86 2.34
N LEU A 144 1.00 -11.90 1.98
CA LEU A 144 0.25 -13.16 1.87
C LEU A 144 0.86 -14.11 0.86
N ALA A 145 1.35 -13.60 -0.28
CA ALA A 145 2.08 -14.41 -1.25
C ALA A 145 3.34 -15.04 -0.63
N LEU A 146 4.04 -14.32 0.24
CA LEU A 146 5.20 -14.84 0.96
C LEU A 146 4.82 -15.89 2.02
N GLU A 147 3.77 -15.64 2.81
CA GLU A 147 3.24 -16.59 3.80
C GLU A 147 2.76 -17.90 3.11
N ASN A 148 2.14 -17.79 1.94
CA ASN A 148 1.75 -18.94 1.12
C ASN A 148 2.95 -19.71 0.57
N LYS A 149 3.99 -19.01 0.10
CA LYS A 149 5.25 -19.65 -0.33
C LYS A 149 5.90 -20.40 0.84
N ARG A 150 5.91 -19.80 2.04
CA ARG A 150 6.44 -20.44 3.27
C ARG A 150 5.68 -21.72 3.59
N ARG A 151 4.34 -21.66 3.62
CA ARG A 151 3.47 -22.82 3.88
C ARG A 151 3.77 -23.97 2.91
N ARG A 152 3.80 -23.67 1.60
CA ARG A 152 4.10 -24.68 0.56
C ARG A 152 5.51 -25.28 0.69
N ALA A 153 6.51 -24.48 1.07
CA ALA A 153 7.86 -24.99 1.29
C ALA A 153 7.92 -25.95 2.48
N GLY A 154 7.19 -25.66 3.55
CA GLY A 154 7.03 -26.53 4.72
C GLY A 154 6.31 -27.84 4.39
N GLU A 155 5.19 -27.76 3.68
CA GLU A 155 4.41 -28.94 3.23
C GLU A 155 5.23 -29.88 2.33
N ARG A 156 6.16 -29.32 1.54
CA ARG A 156 7.04 -30.08 0.64
C ARG A 156 8.32 -30.58 1.31
N GLY A 157 8.53 -30.31 2.60
CA GLY A 157 9.74 -30.70 3.33
C GLY A 157 11.02 -30.00 2.85
N ASN A 158 10.93 -28.89 2.11
CA ASN A 158 12.10 -28.14 1.64
C ASN A 158 12.60 -27.19 2.75
N GLU A 159 13.41 -27.73 3.67
CA GLU A 159 13.85 -27.02 4.87
C GLU A 159 14.74 -25.80 4.56
N SER A 160 15.57 -25.87 3.52
CA SER A 160 16.42 -24.75 3.08
C SER A 160 15.58 -23.58 2.58
N ALA A 161 14.63 -23.83 1.67
CA ALA A 161 13.72 -22.81 1.17
C ALA A 161 12.83 -22.24 2.29
N TYR A 162 12.36 -23.09 3.21
CA TYR A 162 11.57 -22.66 4.36
C TYR A 162 12.34 -21.67 5.24
N LYS A 163 13.59 -21.99 5.64
CA LYS A 163 14.44 -21.11 6.45
C LYS A 163 14.72 -19.78 5.75
N GLN A 164 14.99 -19.80 4.44
CA GLN A 164 15.21 -18.60 3.66
C GLN A 164 13.97 -17.68 3.64
N ILE A 165 12.79 -18.25 3.40
CA ILE A 165 11.53 -17.49 3.36
C ILE A 165 11.19 -16.90 4.74
N VAL A 166 11.38 -17.66 5.83
CA VAL A 166 11.18 -17.16 7.19
C VAL A 166 12.12 -15.99 7.49
N GLY A 167 13.38 -16.07 7.06
CA GLY A 167 14.33 -14.96 7.19
C GLY A 167 13.85 -13.70 6.48
N GLN A 168 13.41 -13.83 5.22
CA GLN A 168 12.85 -12.72 4.44
C GLN A 168 11.60 -12.13 5.10
N GLU A 169 10.67 -12.98 5.56
CA GLU A 169 9.44 -12.56 6.22
C GLU A 169 9.74 -11.74 7.49
N LYS A 170 10.71 -12.17 8.30
CA LYS A 170 11.12 -11.46 9.52
C LYS A 170 11.71 -10.08 9.21
N VAL A 171 12.55 -9.98 8.17
CA VAL A 171 13.13 -8.70 7.74
C VAL A 171 12.04 -7.75 7.27
N ILE A 172 11.11 -8.23 6.42
CA ILE A 172 10.02 -7.41 5.90
C ILE A 172 9.08 -6.96 7.02
N LYS A 173 8.65 -7.87 7.90
CA LYS A 173 7.75 -7.53 9.03
C LYS A 173 8.40 -6.50 9.96
N LYS A 174 9.70 -6.62 10.25
CA LYS A 174 10.44 -5.61 11.01
C LYS A 174 10.50 -4.26 10.30
N SER A 175 10.78 -4.25 9.00
CA SER A 175 10.81 -3.03 8.19
C SER A 175 9.46 -2.31 8.21
N ILE A 176 8.36 -3.05 8.01
CA ILE A 176 7.00 -2.50 8.06
C ILE A 176 6.68 -1.91 9.44
N VAL A 177 6.96 -2.64 10.53
CA VAL A 177 6.71 -2.14 11.89
C VAL A 177 7.56 -0.90 12.18
N SER A 178 8.82 -0.88 11.73
CA SER A 178 9.69 0.29 11.87
C SER A 178 9.14 1.50 11.11
N ALA A 179 8.75 1.30 9.85
CA ALA A 179 8.16 2.33 9.01
C ALA A 179 6.87 2.87 9.63
N LEU A 180 5.98 2.00 10.11
CA LEU A 180 4.75 2.38 10.80
C LEU A 180 5.03 3.17 12.09
N ARG A 181 6.06 2.80 12.88
CA ARG A 181 6.42 3.57 14.08
C ARG A 181 6.94 4.97 13.74
N GLN A 182 7.84 5.06 12.76
CA GLN A 182 8.38 6.35 12.31
C GLN A 182 7.28 7.24 11.73
N ALA A 183 6.40 6.65 10.92
CA ALA A 183 5.19 7.28 10.40
C ALA A 183 4.34 7.88 11.53
N LEU A 184 4.01 7.08 12.54
CA LEU A 184 3.12 7.50 13.62
C LEU A 184 3.78 8.55 14.54
N GLN A 185 5.08 8.45 14.80
CA GLN A 185 5.83 9.48 15.55
C GLN A 185 5.84 10.85 14.87
N ALA A 186 5.71 10.91 13.55
CA ALA A 186 5.69 12.17 12.81
C ALA A 186 4.35 12.91 12.91
N VAL A 187 3.29 12.26 13.43
CA VAL A 187 1.92 12.77 13.42
C VAL A 187 1.24 12.82 14.80
N GLU A 188 1.81 12.16 15.81
CA GLU A 188 1.44 12.27 17.23
C GLU A 188 2.04 13.54 17.87
#